data_AF-A0A1Q3HNC1-F1
#
_entry.id   AF-A0A1Q3HNC1-F1
#
_cell.length_a   1.000
_cell.length_b   1.000
_cell.length_c   1.000
_cell.angle_alpha   90.00
_cell.angle_beta   90.00
_cell.angle_gamma   90.00
#
_symmetry.space_group_name_H-M   'P 1'
#
loop_
_entity.id
_entity.type
_entity.pdbx_description
1 polymer ?
#
loop_
_entity_poly.entity_id
_entity_poly.type
_entity_poly.pdbx_seq_one_letter_code
_entity_poly.pdbx_strand_id
1 'polypeptide(L)'
;MARSEVLLRYPTEFKDESPSDAECRNWTVDGKNRRVTWAMRLGTEMHEVALKCAAGVLSRLRQGGFIQDPCYRYDKQKKETTFVSCEEVKDLLEKGCGDELMGTLRPDLVLHGGHPLRVQAVYDFKFPCVHDSENPPEWRRYPETSPHHGCHQGEMYEEALGVPPRRIAPRWGVF
;
A
#
# COMPACT_ATOMS: atom_id res chain seq x y z
N MET A 1 -16.72 -3.50 -5.26
CA MET A 1 -15.40 -2.81 -5.30
C MET A 1 -15.03 -2.42 -3.87
N ALA A 2 -13.75 -2.51 -3.49
CA ALA A 2 -13.30 -2.34 -2.09
C ALA A 2 -13.77 -1.03 -1.42
N ARG A 3 -13.66 0.10 -2.14
CA ARG A 3 -14.15 1.41 -1.63
C ARG A 3 -15.62 1.36 -1.24
N SER A 4 -16.49 0.97 -2.17
CA SER A 4 -17.93 0.93 -1.92
C SER A 4 -18.29 -0.03 -0.79
N GLU A 5 -17.64 -1.20 -0.76
CA GLU A 5 -17.86 -2.18 0.31
C GLU A 5 -17.53 -1.61 1.70
N VAL A 6 -16.40 -0.90 1.84
CA VAL A 6 -15.97 -0.33 3.11
C VAL A 6 -16.86 0.84 3.53
N LEU A 7 -17.21 1.75 2.62
CA LEU A 7 -18.08 2.88 2.94
C LEU A 7 -19.47 2.44 3.41
N LEU A 8 -20.01 1.35 2.84
CA LEU A 8 -21.29 0.77 3.28
C LEU A 8 -21.27 0.21 4.70
N ARG A 9 -20.09 0.02 5.31
CA ARG A 9 -19.98 -0.36 6.74
C ARG A 9 -20.26 0.82 7.68
N TYR A 10 -20.25 2.05 7.18
CA TYR A 10 -20.39 3.29 7.94
C TYR A 10 -21.51 4.17 7.37
N PRO A 11 -22.77 3.69 7.38
CA PRO A 11 -23.88 4.35 6.69
C PRO A 11 -24.33 5.67 7.32
N THR A 12 -23.84 6.02 8.52
CA THR A 12 -24.31 7.20 9.28
C THR A 12 -23.19 8.16 9.68
N GLU A 13 -21.95 7.79 9.43
CA GLU A 13 -20.76 8.50 9.89
C GLU A 13 -20.38 9.66 8.98
N PHE A 14 -20.85 9.65 7.74
CA PHE A 14 -20.58 10.67 6.73
C PHE A 14 -21.88 11.27 6.24
N LYS A 15 -21.85 12.56 5.91
CA LYS A 15 -23.02 13.30 5.41
C LYS A 15 -23.51 12.77 4.06
N ASP A 16 -22.58 12.37 3.20
CA ASP A 16 -22.81 11.91 1.84
C ASP A 16 -22.18 10.52 1.62
N GLU A 17 -22.46 9.89 0.47
CA GLU A 17 -21.92 8.56 0.13
C GLU A 17 -20.38 8.49 0.13
N SER A 18 -19.72 9.63 -0.07
CA SER A 18 -18.26 9.75 0.03
C SER A 18 -17.90 10.84 1.04
N PRO A 19 -16.90 10.61 1.90
CA PRO A 19 -16.50 11.61 2.88
C PRO A 19 -15.93 12.86 2.22
N SER A 20 -16.20 14.01 2.85
CA SER A 20 -15.52 15.28 2.59
C SER A 20 -14.10 15.30 3.19
N ASP A 21 -13.28 16.26 2.76
CA ASP A 21 -11.96 16.50 3.32
C ASP A 21 -11.97 16.72 4.85
N ALA A 22 -12.98 17.42 5.35
CA ALA A 22 -13.13 17.67 6.78
C ALA A 22 -13.43 16.38 7.55
N GLU A 23 -14.35 15.55 7.04
CA GLU A 23 -14.68 14.26 7.64
C GLU A 23 -13.50 13.29 7.61
N CYS A 24 -12.74 13.26 6.50
CA CYS A 24 -11.52 12.47 6.38
C CYS A 24 -10.46 12.81 7.44
N ARG A 25 -10.40 14.07 7.89
CA ARG A 25 -9.47 14.55 8.93
C ARG A 25 -9.98 14.33 10.35
N ASN A 26 -11.25 13.98 10.53
CA ASN A 26 -11.81 13.73 11.85
C ASN A 26 -11.19 12.48 12.48
N TRP A 27 -11.07 12.51 13.80
CA TRP A 27 -10.55 11.40 14.59
C TRP A 27 -11.59 10.29 14.74
N THR A 28 -11.11 9.05 14.71
CA THR A 28 -11.86 7.82 14.97
C THR A 28 -10.94 6.84 15.74
N VAL A 29 -11.49 5.67 16.05
CA VAL A 29 -10.76 4.57 16.68
C VAL A 29 -10.77 3.38 15.72
N ASP A 30 -9.61 2.80 15.44
CA ASP A 30 -9.51 1.62 14.56
C ASP A 30 -9.83 0.30 15.30
N GLY A 31 -9.83 -0.82 14.57
CA GLY A 31 -10.06 -2.14 15.14
C GLY A 31 -9.01 -2.60 16.17
N LYS A 32 -7.90 -1.87 16.32
CA LYS A 32 -6.84 -2.10 17.32
C LYS A 32 -6.90 -1.10 18.48
N ASN A 33 -8.01 -0.38 18.61
CA ASN A 33 -8.25 0.64 19.63
C ASN A 33 -7.25 1.82 19.59
N ARG A 34 -6.68 2.11 18.43
CA ARG A 34 -5.76 3.24 18.23
C ARG A 34 -6.52 4.45 17.72
N ARG A 35 -6.16 5.64 18.21
CA ARG A 35 -6.70 6.91 17.72
C ARG A 35 -6.06 7.23 16.36
N VAL A 36 -6.88 7.26 15.31
CA VAL A 36 -6.46 7.50 13.91
C VAL A 36 -7.45 8.45 13.23
N THR A 37 -7.11 8.99 12.06
CA THR A 37 -8.08 9.75 11.26
C THR A 37 -8.96 8.81 10.42
N TRP A 38 -10.13 9.28 9.99
CA TRP A 38 -10.98 8.53 9.06
C TRP A 38 -10.26 8.19 7.76
N ALA A 39 -9.44 9.10 7.22
CA ALA A 39 -8.62 8.81 6.04
C ALA A 39 -7.72 7.59 6.23
N MET A 40 -7.07 7.47 7.40
CA MET A 40 -6.21 6.32 7.71
C MET A 40 -7.01 5.04 7.86
N ARG A 41 -8.14 5.09 8.58
CA ARG A 41 -8.99 3.93 8.83
C ARG A 41 -9.60 3.39 7.54
N LEU A 42 -10.27 4.25 6.76
CA LEU A 42 -10.88 3.88 5.49
C LEU A 42 -9.84 3.35 4.51
N GLY A 43 -8.70 4.03 4.39
CA GLY A 43 -7.60 3.56 3.54
C GLY A 43 -7.18 2.14 3.93
N THR A 44 -6.87 1.90 5.21
CA THR A 44 -6.46 0.59 5.72
C THR A 44 -7.48 -0.50 5.40
N GLU A 45 -8.76 -0.27 5.71
CA GLU A 45 -9.82 -1.26 5.47
C GLU A 45 -10.05 -1.52 3.97
N MET A 46 -9.90 -0.51 3.12
CA MET A 46 -10.01 -0.66 1.68
C MET A 46 -8.85 -1.46 1.09
N HIS A 47 -7.61 -1.25 1.58
CA HIS A 47 -6.46 -2.08 1.22
C HIS A 47 -6.69 -3.53 1.63
N GLU A 48 -7.16 -3.80 2.85
CA GLU A 48 -7.45 -5.16 3.32
C GLU A 48 -8.46 -5.89 2.42
N VAL A 49 -9.57 -5.24 2.06
CA VAL A 49 -10.58 -5.80 1.15
C VAL A 49 -10.01 -6.06 -0.24
N ALA A 50 -9.27 -5.08 -0.78
CA ALA A 50 -8.70 -5.19 -2.11
C ALA A 50 -7.65 -6.30 -2.21
N LEU A 51 -6.77 -6.41 -1.22
CA LEU A 51 -5.78 -7.48 -1.12
C LEU A 51 -6.46 -8.84 -0.99
N LYS A 52 -7.47 -8.98 -0.12
CA LYS A 52 -8.21 -10.25 0.01
C LYS A 52 -8.85 -10.67 -1.32
N CYS A 53 -9.42 -9.72 -2.06
CA CYS A 53 -9.98 -9.97 -3.39
C CYS A 53 -8.88 -10.42 -4.38
N ALA A 54 -7.77 -9.69 -4.44
CA ALA A 54 -6.64 -10.00 -5.33
C ALA A 54 -6.06 -11.40 -5.05
N ALA A 55 -5.82 -11.74 -3.77
CA ALA A 55 -5.38 -13.09 -3.38
C ALA A 55 -6.37 -14.16 -3.84
N GLY A 56 -7.67 -13.97 -3.60
CA GLY A 56 -8.68 -14.95 -3.99
C GLY A 56 -8.70 -15.26 -5.49
N VAL A 57 -8.33 -14.30 -6.34
CA VAL A 57 -8.19 -14.51 -7.79
C VAL A 57 -6.82 -15.10 -8.13
N LEU A 58 -5.74 -14.52 -7.59
CA LEU A 58 -4.37 -14.91 -7.93
C LEU A 58 -3.99 -16.29 -7.41
N SER A 59 -4.54 -16.73 -6.27
CA SER A 59 -4.36 -18.11 -5.80
C SER A 59 -4.91 -19.15 -6.78
N ARG A 60 -5.85 -18.78 -7.66
CA ARG A 60 -6.36 -19.67 -8.71
C ARG A 60 -5.55 -19.56 -10.00
N LEU A 61 -5.14 -18.35 -10.38
CA LEU A 61 -4.45 -18.09 -11.66
C LEU A 61 -2.93 -18.24 -11.60
N ARG A 62 -2.32 -18.03 -10.44
CA ARG A 62 -0.87 -17.90 -10.22
C ARG A 62 -0.46 -18.47 -8.87
N GLN A 63 -0.71 -19.76 -8.64
CA GLN A 63 -0.34 -20.43 -7.39
C GLN A 63 1.15 -20.22 -7.08
N GLY A 64 1.45 -19.62 -5.92
CA GLY A 64 2.82 -19.32 -5.47
C GLY A 64 3.56 -18.26 -6.31
N GLY A 65 2.88 -17.55 -7.22
CA GLY A 65 3.48 -16.59 -8.14
C GLY A 65 3.21 -15.13 -7.79
N PHE A 66 2.86 -14.84 -6.53
CA PHE A 66 2.61 -13.49 -6.03
C PHE A 66 2.83 -13.39 -4.52
N ILE A 67 3.04 -12.17 -4.04
CA ILE A 67 3.14 -11.82 -2.62
C ILE A 67 2.39 -10.52 -2.34
N GLN A 68 1.70 -10.47 -1.21
CA GLN A 68 0.92 -9.33 -0.74
C GLN A 68 1.69 -8.57 0.33
N ASP A 69 1.61 -7.24 0.29
CA ASP A 69 2.33 -6.31 1.18
C ASP A 69 3.79 -6.75 1.44
N PRO A 70 4.57 -7.09 0.38
CA PRO A 70 5.97 -7.45 0.56
C PRO A 70 6.77 -6.25 1.07
N CYS A 71 7.84 -6.57 1.79
CA CYS A 71 8.80 -5.58 2.27
C CYS A 71 10.14 -5.80 1.57
N TYR A 72 10.70 -4.75 0.98
CA TYR A 72 12.01 -4.78 0.35
C TYR A 72 12.93 -3.74 0.96
N ARG A 73 14.20 -4.09 1.12
CA ARG A 73 15.25 -3.15 1.50
C ARG A 73 16.12 -2.91 0.28
N TYR A 74 16.31 -1.64 -0.07
CA TYR A 74 17.07 -1.24 -1.26
C TYR A 74 18.28 -0.41 -0.86
N ASP A 75 19.47 -0.93 -1.19
CA ASP A 75 20.73 -0.20 -1.08
C ASP A 75 20.98 0.55 -2.39
N LYS A 76 20.75 1.86 -2.38
CA LYS A 76 20.97 2.74 -3.54
C LYS A 76 22.41 2.77 -4.03
N GLN A 77 23.39 2.62 -3.14
CA GLN A 77 24.81 2.70 -3.51
C GLN A 77 25.23 1.45 -4.28
N LYS A 78 24.78 0.28 -3.81
CA LYS A 78 25.08 -1.02 -4.44
C LYS A 78 24.12 -1.39 -5.55
N LYS A 79 22.96 -0.72 -5.62
CA LYS A 79 21.81 -1.10 -6.45
C LYS A 79 21.35 -2.53 -6.16
N GLU A 80 21.34 -2.88 -4.88
CA GLU A 80 20.97 -4.21 -4.41
C GLU A 80 19.65 -4.17 -3.65
N THR A 81 18.75 -5.07 -4.01
CA THR A 81 17.44 -5.24 -3.34
C THR A 81 17.41 -6.56 -2.61
N THR A 82 17.06 -6.51 -1.33
CA THR A 82 16.83 -7.69 -0.50
C THR A 82 15.36 -7.76 -0.10
N PHE A 83 14.83 -8.98 -0.03
CA PHE A 83 13.47 -9.23 0.43
C PHE A 83 13.50 -9.39 1.96
N VAL A 84 12.66 -8.63 2.65
CA VAL A 84 12.50 -8.67 4.11
C VAL A 84 11.28 -9.55 4.41
N SER A 85 11.50 -10.70 5.02
CA SER A 85 10.42 -11.67 5.29
C SER A 85 9.46 -11.13 6.36
N CYS A 86 8.23 -11.67 6.40
CA CYS A 86 7.28 -11.33 7.47
C CYS A 86 7.83 -11.66 8.87
N GLU A 87 8.64 -12.73 8.98
CA GLU A 87 9.33 -13.11 10.21
C GLU A 87 10.38 -12.07 10.60
N GLU A 88 11.22 -11.62 9.67
CA GLU A 88 12.20 -10.55 9.92
C GLU A 88 11.52 -9.25 10.34
N VAL A 89 10.44 -8.84 9.64
CA VAL A 89 9.66 -7.65 10.03
C VAL A 89 9.14 -7.78 11.46
N LYS A 90 8.56 -8.95 11.80
CA LYS A 90 8.02 -9.20 13.14
C LYS A 90 9.12 -9.16 14.20
N ASP A 91 10.24 -9.85 13.96
CA ASP A 91 11.41 -9.88 14.83
C ASP A 91 11.98 -8.48 15.11
N LEU A 92 12.11 -7.65 14.07
CA LEU A 92 12.59 -6.27 14.21
C LEU A 92 11.65 -5.44 15.07
N LEU A 93 10.34 -5.59 14.88
CA LEU A 93 9.34 -4.88 15.69
C LEU A 93 9.34 -5.35 17.15
N GLU A 94 9.46 -6.67 17.40
CA GLU A 94 9.49 -7.23 18.76
C GLU A 94 10.77 -6.85 19.53
N LYS A 95 11.90 -6.72 18.83
CA LYS A 95 13.19 -6.31 19.42
C LYS A 95 13.33 -4.78 19.61
N GLY A 96 12.33 -4.00 19.18
CA GLY A 96 12.40 -2.54 19.22
C GLY A 96 13.31 -1.93 18.14
N CYS A 97 13.74 -2.71 17.15
CA CYS A 97 14.58 -2.30 16.03
C CYS A 97 13.74 -1.81 14.83
N GLY A 98 12.60 -1.16 15.09
CA GLY A 98 11.69 -0.68 14.04
C GLY A 98 12.34 0.32 13.07
N ASP A 99 13.38 1.03 13.52
CA ASP A 99 14.14 1.96 12.68
C ASP A 99 14.85 1.26 11.51
N GLU A 100 15.16 -0.03 11.63
CA GLU A 100 15.74 -0.83 10.52
C GLU A 100 14.74 -1.11 9.38
N LEU A 101 13.46 -0.82 9.60
CA LEU A 101 12.42 -0.85 8.58
C LEU A 101 12.24 0.53 7.91
N MET A 102 12.87 1.59 8.41
CA MET A 102 12.81 2.90 7.75
C MET A 102 13.49 2.83 6.38
N GLY A 103 12.82 3.41 5.37
CA GLY A 103 13.29 3.33 3.98
C GLY A 103 13.02 1.99 3.29
N THR A 104 12.34 1.04 3.94
CA THR A 104 11.87 -0.13 3.21
C THR A 104 10.76 0.24 2.22
N LEU A 105 10.71 -0.49 1.11
CA LEU A 105 9.73 -0.33 0.05
C LEU A 105 8.63 -1.37 0.21
N ARG A 106 7.37 -0.90 0.21
CA ARG A 106 6.20 -1.72 0.50
C ARG A 106 5.09 -1.50 -0.54
N PRO A 107 5.24 -2.04 -1.76
CA PRO A 107 4.12 -2.10 -2.69
C PRO A 107 3.02 -3.01 -2.13
N ASP A 108 1.78 -2.83 -2.58
CA ASP A 108 0.67 -3.65 -2.09
C ASP A 108 0.72 -5.10 -2.61
N LEU A 109 1.18 -5.29 -3.84
CA LEU A 109 1.16 -6.59 -4.50
C LEU A 109 2.29 -6.70 -5.51
N VAL A 110 3.03 -7.81 -5.42
CA VAL A 110 4.08 -8.14 -6.40
C VAL A 110 3.79 -9.50 -7.02
N LEU A 111 3.82 -9.56 -8.35
CA LEU A 111 3.83 -10.81 -9.10
C LEU A 111 5.28 -11.21 -9.37
N HIS A 112 5.60 -12.49 -9.18
CA HIS A 112 6.97 -12.97 -9.35
C HIS A 112 7.03 -14.36 -10.00
N GLY A 113 8.20 -14.70 -10.55
CA GLY A 113 8.50 -15.97 -11.21
C GLY A 113 8.95 -17.08 -10.24
N GLY A 114 8.31 -17.20 -9.08
CA GLY A 114 8.63 -18.23 -8.07
C GLY A 114 9.61 -17.81 -6.96
N HIS A 115 10.22 -16.63 -7.04
CA HIS A 115 11.00 -16.03 -5.94
C HIS A 115 10.67 -14.53 -5.81
N PRO A 116 10.54 -13.93 -4.62
CA PRO A 116 10.15 -12.52 -4.45
C PRO A 116 11.01 -11.51 -5.22
N LEU A 117 12.30 -11.78 -5.37
CA LEU A 117 13.23 -10.95 -6.16
C LEU A 117 13.16 -11.16 -7.69
N ARG A 118 12.44 -12.19 -8.17
CA ARG A 118 12.19 -12.41 -9.61
C ARG A 118 10.89 -11.70 -10.02
N VAL A 119 10.88 -10.40 -9.80
CA VAL A 119 9.71 -9.53 -9.99
C VAL A 119 9.30 -9.51 -11.46
N GLN A 120 7.99 -9.59 -11.69
CA GLN A 120 7.37 -9.52 -13.02
C GLN A 120 6.38 -8.36 -13.13
N ALA A 121 5.72 -8.00 -12.04
CA ALA A 121 4.84 -6.83 -11.98
C ALA A 121 4.73 -6.34 -10.53
N VAL A 122 4.58 -5.02 -10.38
CA VAL A 122 4.40 -4.35 -9.09
C VAL A 122 3.12 -3.52 -9.16
N TYR A 123 2.26 -3.70 -8.18
CA TYR A 123 1.01 -2.97 -8.05
C TYR A 123 0.94 -2.26 -6.70
N ASP A 124 0.46 -1.02 -6.74
CA ASP A 124 0.21 -0.20 -5.57
C ASP A 124 -1.22 0.34 -5.67
N PHE A 125 -2.05 -0.01 -4.70
CA PHE A 125 -3.46 0.34 -4.64
C PHE A 125 -3.59 1.72 -4.02
N LYS A 126 -4.41 2.57 -4.62
CA LYS A 126 -4.67 3.93 -4.14
C LYS A 126 -6.14 4.10 -3.81
N PHE A 127 -6.43 4.28 -2.53
CA PHE A 127 -7.77 4.55 -1.99
C PHE A 127 -7.80 5.94 -1.37
N PRO A 128 -7.94 7.02 -2.17
CA PRO A 128 -8.15 8.35 -1.60
C PRO A 128 -9.42 8.35 -0.74
N CYS A 129 -9.38 9.02 0.40
CA CYS A 129 -10.53 9.10 1.30
C CYS A 129 -11.67 9.88 0.63
N VAL A 130 -11.35 11.10 0.18
CA VAL A 130 -12.25 11.94 -0.59
C VAL A 130 -12.46 11.35 -1.98
N HIS A 131 -13.64 11.58 -2.52
CA HIS A 131 -13.93 11.25 -3.89
C HIS A 131 -13.43 12.36 -4.83
N ASP A 132 -12.37 12.10 -5.59
CA ASP A 132 -11.93 12.95 -6.70
C ASP A 132 -12.16 12.20 -8.02
N SER A 133 -13.08 12.71 -8.84
CA SER A 133 -13.41 12.19 -10.17
C SER A 133 -12.61 12.84 -11.29
N GLU A 134 -11.88 13.92 -11.00
CA GLU A 134 -11.16 14.72 -12.00
C GLU A 134 -9.67 14.41 -11.99
N ASN A 135 -9.09 14.09 -10.83
CA ASN A 135 -7.66 13.80 -10.72
C ASN A 135 -7.40 12.36 -10.21
N PRO A 136 -6.56 11.59 -10.92
CA PRO A 136 -6.13 10.28 -10.42
C PRO A 136 -5.17 10.45 -9.23
N PRO A 137 -5.20 9.53 -8.25
CA PRO A 137 -4.32 9.63 -7.08
C PRO A 137 -2.85 9.48 -7.47
N GLU A 138 -2.00 10.40 -6.99
CA GLU A 138 -0.58 10.49 -7.33
C GLU A 138 0.34 9.56 -6.53
N TRP A 139 1.56 9.34 -7.05
CA TRP A 139 2.63 8.75 -6.26
C TRP A 139 3.04 9.71 -5.14
N ARG A 140 3.14 9.20 -3.91
CA ARG A 140 3.59 10.02 -2.78
C ARG A 140 5.05 10.42 -2.98
N ARG A 141 5.36 11.70 -2.78
CA ARG A 141 6.74 12.20 -2.64
C ARG A 141 7.25 11.94 -1.22
N TYR A 142 8.44 11.40 -1.09
CA TYR A 142 9.00 11.11 0.24
C TYR A 142 9.37 12.40 0.98
N PRO A 143 9.05 12.52 2.29
CA PRO A 143 9.39 13.70 3.09
C PRO A 143 10.90 13.77 3.37
N GLU A 144 11.37 14.93 3.86
CA GLU A 144 12.79 15.17 4.22
C GLU A 144 13.35 14.15 5.24
N THR A 145 12.49 13.62 6.10
CA THR A 145 12.86 12.61 7.09
C THR A 145 13.08 11.21 6.51
N SER A 146 12.76 11.00 5.23
CA SER A 146 12.93 9.71 4.56
C SER A 146 14.33 9.60 3.92
N PRO A 147 14.97 8.41 3.97
CA PRO A 147 16.19 8.14 3.19
C PRO A 147 15.98 8.19 1.66
N HIS A 148 14.74 8.35 1.22
CA HIS A 148 14.36 8.52 -0.19
C HIS A 148 13.83 9.92 -0.50
N HIS A 149 14.08 10.90 0.37
CA HIS A 149 13.73 12.29 0.13
C HIS A 149 14.11 12.75 -1.29
N GLY A 150 13.22 13.53 -1.91
CA GLY A 150 13.38 14.03 -3.27
C GLY A 150 12.84 13.10 -4.36
N CYS A 151 12.66 11.81 -4.07
CA CYS A 151 12.05 10.83 -4.97
C CYS A 151 10.54 10.68 -4.71
N HIS A 152 9.82 10.23 -5.72
CA HIS A 152 8.47 9.70 -5.57
C HIS A 152 8.49 8.18 -5.37
N GLN A 153 7.47 7.66 -4.69
CA GLN A 153 7.32 6.23 -4.37
C GLN A 153 7.45 5.32 -5.60
N GLY A 154 6.84 5.71 -6.74
CA GLY A 154 6.92 4.93 -7.97
C GLY A 154 8.33 4.81 -8.53
N GLU A 155 9.11 5.90 -8.49
CA GLU A 155 10.51 5.90 -8.95
C GLU A 155 11.34 4.91 -8.11
N MET A 156 11.12 4.91 -6.78
CA MET A 156 11.84 4.00 -5.89
C MET A 156 11.49 2.53 -6.13
N TYR A 157 10.24 2.22 -6.42
CA TYR A 157 9.85 0.86 -6.77
C TYR A 157 10.46 0.42 -8.11
N GLU A 158 10.44 1.29 -9.12
CA GLU A 158 11.04 0.99 -10.42
C GLU A 158 12.54 0.78 -10.32
N GLU A 159 13.24 1.66 -9.60
CA GLU A 159 14.69 1.56 -9.41
C GLU A 159 15.08 0.28 -8.66
N ALA A 160 14.34 -0.06 -7.59
CA ALA A 160 14.67 -1.22 -6.75
C ALA A 160 14.24 -2.56 -7.34
N LEU A 161 13.11 -2.61 -8.06
CA LEU A 161 12.49 -3.86 -8.51
C LEU A 161 12.65 -4.11 -10.01
N GLY A 162 13.22 -3.14 -10.75
CA GLY A 162 13.58 -3.27 -12.16
C GLY A 162 12.38 -3.38 -13.11
N VAL A 163 11.17 -3.07 -12.63
CA VAL A 163 9.94 -3.06 -13.45
C VAL A 163 9.13 -1.80 -13.16
N PRO A 164 8.46 -1.22 -14.17
CA PRO A 164 7.57 -0.08 -13.96
C PRO A 164 6.39 -0.46 -13.06
N PRO A 165 6.21 0.19 -11.89
CA PRO A 165 5.08 -0.09 -11.02
C PRO A 165 3.79 0.50 -11.58
N ARG A 166 2.67 -0.14 -11.27
CA ARG A 166 1.33 0.31 -11.67
C ARG A 166 0.52 0.75 -10.47
N ARG A 167 -0.17 1.88 -10.58
CA ARG A 167 -1.20 2.25 -9.61
C ARG A 167 -2.52 1.61 -10.00
N ILE A 168 -3.28 1.21 -9.01
CA ILE A 168 -4.67 0.78 -9.18
C ILE A 168 -5.54 1.62 -8.27
N ALA A 169 -6.49 2.34 -8.86
CA ALA A 169 -7.44 3.14 -8.09
C ALA A 169 -8.89 2.85 -8.53
N PRO A 170 -9.86 2.92 -7.61
CA PRO A 170 -11.27 2.86 -7.96
C PRO A 170 -11.61 3.88 -9.07
N ARG A 171 -12.45 3.47 -10.04
CA ARG A 171 -12.89 4.24 -11.22
C ARG A 171 -11.82 4.59 -12.27
N TRP A 172 -10.55 4.73 -11.89
CA TRP A 172 -9.45 5.01 -12.82
C TRP A 172 -8.84 3.74 -13.44
N GLY A 173 -8.95 2.60 -12.76
CA GLY A 173 -8.38 1.34 -13.25
C GLY A 173 -6.88 1.26 -12.98
N VAL A 174 -6.12 0.83 -13.99
CA VAL A 174 -4.67 0.61 -13.92
C VAL A 174 -3.94 1.69 -14.72
N PHE A 175 -2.96 2.36 -14.11
CA PHE A 175 -2.17 3.42 -14.77
C PHE A 175 -0.73 3.44 -14.28
#